data_AF-A0A6J4JCI7-F1
#
_entry.id   AF-A0A6J4JCI7-F1
#
_cell.length_a   1.000
_cell.length_b   1.000
_cell.length_c   1.000
_cell.angle_alpha   90.00
_cell.angle_beta   90.00
_cell.angle_gamma   90.00
#
_symmetry.space_group_name_H-M   'P 1'
#
loop_
_entity.id
_entity.type
_entity.pdbx_description
1 polymer ?
#
loop_
_entity_poly.entity_id
_entity_poly.type
_entity_poly.pdbx_seq_one_letter_code
_entity_poly.pdbx_strand_id
1 'polypeptide(L)'
;RLDPTGVVRLRDAGGRVVLWAGTPFEVLVTAEAPGSVMPGDVTVAGSDLLAALSVVDAPEVDPGSAVDDRWRGDLPGDGPWRPVGGIPASDVDAVVARTGPSSLDETAWEGGGVRVPARCLVAVAGMGWPEDAAPLPVALSGDEGWLRVEVGDVSIVRRRRPRLAVLV
;
A
#
# COMPACT_ATOMS: atom_id res chain seq x y z
N ARG A 1 4.24 -10.70 0.53
CA ARG A 1 4.42 -11.46 1.79
C ARG A 1 4.08 -10.55 2.96
N LEU A 2 3.18 -10.97 3.86
CA LEU A 2 2.77 -10.17 5.02
C LEU A 2 3.74 -10.34 6.19
N ASP A 3 4.01 -9.26 6.94
CA ASP A 3 4.79 -9.30 8.18
C ASP A 3 3.92 -9.79 9.35
N PRO A 4 4.24 -10.93 9.99
CA PRO A 4 3.46 -11.47 11.10
C PRO A 4 3.50 -10.59 12.36
N THR A 5 4.48 -9.71 12.50
CA THR A 5 4.62 -8.83 13.68
C THR A 5 3.79 -7.54 13.57
N GLY A 6 3.38 -7.20 12.34
CA GLY A 6 2.55 -6.04 12.03
C GLY A 6 1.09 -6.22 12.41
N VAL A 7 0.31 -5.18 12.11
CA VAL A 7 -1.16 -5.22 12.15
C VAL A 7 -1.72 -5.03 10.75
N VAL A 8 -2.89 -5.63 10.50
CA VAL A 8 -3.60 -5.52 9.23
C VAL A 8 -5.00 -5.00 9.51
N ARG A 9 -5.38 -3.94 8.83
CA ARG A 9 -6.75 -3.42 8.87
C ARG A 9 -7.53 -3.95 7.68
N LEU A 10 -8.62 -4.64 7.98
CA LEU A 10 -9.56 -5.22 7.03
C LEU A 10 -10.77 -4.29 6.94
N ARG A 11 -11.17 -3.91 5.72
CA ARG A 11 -12.39 -3.13 5.48
C ARG A 11 -13.27 -3.85 4.48
N ASP A 12 -14.55 -3.98 4.80
CA ASP A 12 -15.55 -4.46 3.85
C ASP A 12 -15.76 -3.41 2.76
N ALA A 13 -15.79 -3.89 1.51
CA ALA A 13 -16.03 -3.09 0.32
C ALA A 13 -17.05 -3.76 -0.60
N GLY A 14 -18.12 -4.33 -0.04
CA GLY A 14 -19.24 -4.85 -0.80
C GLY A 14 -18.88 -6.06 -1.66
N GLY A 15 -18.66 -7.21 -1.02
CA GLY A 15 -18.25 -8.46 -1.69
C GLY A 15 -16.74 -8.55 -1.98
N ARG A 16 -15.98 -7.55 -1.54
CA ARG A 16 -14.52 -7.60 -1.41
C ARG A 16 -14.12 -7.17 -0.01
N VAL A 17 -12.97 -7.68 0.45
CA VAL A 17 -12.26 -7.21 1.63
C VAL A 17 -11.01 -6.48 1.17
N VAL A 18 -10.85 -5.23 1.60
CA VAL A 18 -9.65 -4.43 1.38
C VAL A 18 -8.75 -4.56 2.61
N LEU A 19 -7.52 -5.00 2.38
CA LEU A 19 -6.51 -5.14 3.41
C LEU A 19 -5.58 -3.94 3.37
N TRP A 20 -5.17 -3.46 4.54
CA TRP A 20 -4.21 -2.38 4.71
C TRP A 20 -3.15 -2.77 5.73
N ALA A 21 -1.89 -2.57 5.38
CA ALA A 21 -0.77 -2.75 6.29
C ALA A 21 0.23 -1.60 6.16
N GLY A 22 0.80 -1.16 7.27
CA GLY A 22 1.93 -0.23 7.27
C GLY A 22 3.24 -0.95 6.96
N THR A 23 4.19 -0.23 6.35
CA THR A 23 5.55 -0.72 6.12
C THR A 23 6.57 0.09 6.92
N PRO A 24 7.79 -0.44 7.14
CA PRO A 24 8.90 0.33 7.71
C PRO A 24 9.31 1.57 6.91
N PHE A 25 8.85 1.72 5.67
CA PHE A 25 9.16 2.85 4.79
C PHE A 25 8.13 4.01 4.88
N GLU A 26 7.24 3.95 5.88
CA GLU A 26 6.11 4.88 6.06
C GLU A 26 5.22 5.01 4.82
N VAL A 27 5.04 3.89 4.12
CA VAL A 27 4.01 3.71 3.09
C VAL A 27 3.05 2.61 3.51
N LEU A 28 1.83 2.67 3.00
CA LEU A 28 0.84 1.61 3.17
C LEU A 28 0.96 0.61 2.01
N VAL A 29 0.69 -0.65 2.30
CA VAL A 29 0.40 -1.69 1.32
C VAL A 29 -1.09 -1.94 1.38
N THR A 30 -1.72 -2.11 0.23
CA THR A 30 -3.10 -2.55 0.13
C THR A 30 -3.25 -3.69 -0.87
N ALA A 31 -4.19 -4.58 -0.58
CA ALA A 31 -4.61 -5.68 -1.42
C ALA A 31 -6.12 -5.84 -1.31
N GLU A 32 -6.74 -6.39 -2.35
CA GLU A 32 -8.17 -6.71 -2.33
C GLU A 32 -8.38 -8.20 -2.58
N ALA A 33 -9.32 -8.80 -1.86
CA ALA A 33 -9.72 -10.18 -2.06
C ALA A 33 -11.26 -10.29 -2.09
N PRO A 34 -11.85 -11.23 -2.85
CA PRO A 34 -13.27 -11.53 -2.76
C PRO A 34 -13.66 -11.96 -1.35
N GLY A 35 -14.81 -11.50 -0.87
CA GLY A 35 -15.34 -11.87 0.46
C GLY A 35 -15.95 -10.70 1.21
N SER A 36 -16.19 -10.91 2.49
CA SER A 36 -16.69 -9.89 3.42
C SER A 36 -16.02 -10.05 4.78
N VAL A 37 -15.96 -8.97 5.56
CA VAL A 37 -15.45 -8.98 6.93
C VAL A 37 -16.50 -8.43 7.88
N MET A 38 -16.63 -9.05 9.06
CA MET A 38 -17.53 -8.60 10.12
C MET A 38 -16.76 -8.58 11.45
N PRO A 39 -16.68 -7.43 12.15
CA PRO A 39 -17.17 -6.09 11.78
C PRO A 39 -16.59 -5.58 10.44
N GLY A 40 -17.34 -4.72 9.74
CA GLY A 40 -16.96 -4.21 8.41
C GLY A 40 -15.70 -3.33 8.37
N ASP A 41 -15.10 -3.04 9.52
CA ASP A 41 -13.81 -2.37 9.66
C ASP A 41 -13.17 -2.88 10.95
N VAL A 42 -12.07 -3.62 10.84
CA VAL A 42 -11.38 -4.23 11.98
C VAL A 42 -9.88 -4.32 11.73
N THR A 43 -9.08 -4.05 12.75
CA THR A 43 -7.64 -4.25 12.75
C THR A 43 -7.29 -5.50 13.54
N VAL A 44 -6.49 -6.38 12.96
CA VAL A 44 -6.05 -7.65 13.57
C VAL A 44 -4.54 -7.77 13.57
N ALA A 45 -4.00 -8.67 14.40
CA ALA A 45 -2.58 -9.01 14.35
C ALA A 45 -2.26 -9.79 13.05
N GLY A 46 -1.14 -9.46 12.40
CA GLY A 46 -0.72 -10.14 11.18
C GLY A 46 -0.48 -11.64 11.39
N SER A 47 0.03 -12.04 12.55
CA SER A 47 0.20 -13.44 12.95
C SER A 47 -1.11 -14.22 12.95
N ASP A 48 -2.16 -13.63 13.52
CA ASP A 48 -3.45 -14.28 13.72
C ASP A 48 -4.16 -14.42 12.38
N LEU A 49 -4.14 -13.36 11.56
CA LEU A 49 -4.68 -13.40 10.21
C LEU A 49 -3.96 -14.44 9.34
N LEU A 50 -2.63 -14.54 9.41
CA LEU A 50 -1.87 -15.55 8.66
C LEU A 50 -2.21 -16.98 9.11
N ALA A 51 -2.38 -17.19 10.42
CA ALA A 51 -2.79 -18.47 10.97
C ALA A 51 -4.21 -18.85 10.50
N ALA A 52 -5.15 -17.90 10.55
CA ALA A 52 -6.52 -18.07 10.08
C ALA A 52 -6.60 -18.42 8.59
N LEU A 53 -5.86 -17.69 7.75
CA LEU A 53 -5.81 -17.91 6.30
C LEU A 53 -5.08 -19.21 5.90
N SER A 54 -4.33 -19.84 6.80
CA SER A 54 -3.68 -21.13 6.54
C SER A 54 -4.65 -22.31 6.64
N VAL A 55 -5.87 -22.09 7.11
CA VAL A 55 -6.91 -23.13 7.18
C VAL A 55 -7.52 -23.33 5.80
N VAL A 56 -7.08 -24.38 5.12
CA VAL A 56 -7.56 -24.75 3.78
C VAL A 56 -9.03 -25.19 3.88
N ASP A 57 -9.86 -24.72 2.92
CA ASP A 57 -11.27 -25.10 2.70
C ASP A 57 -12.33 -24.56 3.70
N ALA A 58 -12.01 -23.60 4.56
CA ALA A 58 -13.02 -22.96 5.42
C ALA A 58 -13.71 -21.77 4.69
N PRO A 59 -15.06 -21.72 4.62
CA PRO A 59 -15.78 -20.60 4.00
C PRO A 59 -15.77 -19.32 4.87
N GLU A 60 -15.49 -19.46 6.16
CA GLU A 60 -15.40 -18.39 7.15
C GLU A 60 -14.24 -18.71 8.09
N VAL A 61 -13.46 -17.69 8.44
CA VAL A 61 -12.34 -17.81 9.37
C VAL A 61 -12.39 -16.66 10.37
N ASP A 62 -12.01 -16.94 11.61
CA ASP A 62 -11.79 -15.91 12.63
C ASP A 62 -10.39 -15.32 12.43
N PRO A 63 -10.24 -14.03 12.03
CA PRO A 63 -8.94 -13.42 11.80
C PRO A 63 -8.19 -13.07 13.09
N GLY A 64 -8.77 -13.37 14.26
CA GLY A 64 -8.21 -13.09 15.58
C GLY A 64 -8.89 -11.91 16.29
N SER A 65 -8.35 -11.57 17.46
CA SER A 65 -8.90 -10.48 18.28
C SER A 65 -8.65 -9.11 17.64
N ALA A 66 -9.65 -8.22 17.75
CA ALA A 66 -9.52 -6.84 17.33
C ALA A 66 -8.45 -6.10 18.16
N VAL A 67 -7.59 -5.37 17.46
CA VAL A 67 -6.50 -4.55 18.02
C VAL A 67 -6.49 -3.16 17.37
N ASP A 68 -7.66 -2.56 17.20
CA ASP A 68 -7.87 -1.28 16.50
C ASP A 68 -7.02 -0.13 17.05
N ASP A 69 -6.75 -0.14 18.35
CA ASP A 69 -5.92 0.83 19.05
C ASP A 69 -4.44 0.81 18.58
N ARG A 70 -4.00 -0.29 17.97
CA ARG A 70 -2.65 -0.44 17.39
C ARG A 70 -2.53 0.15 15.99
N TRP A 71 -3.63 0.43 15.29
CA TRP A 71 -3.56 1.08 13.98
C TRP A 71 -2.99 2.50 14.12
N ARG A 72 -2.13 2.88 13.17
CA ARG A 72 -1.47 4.20 13.14
C ARG A 72 -1.50 4.75 11.72
N GLY A 73 -2.09 5.93 11.58
CA GLY A 73 -2.16 6.65 10.31
C GLY A 73 -3.53 6.62 9.66
N ASP A 74 -3.70 7.53 8.72
CA ASP A 74 -4.93 7.65 7.95
C ASP A 74 -4.97 6.61 6.83
N LEU A 75 -6.17 6.41 6.28
CA LEU A 75 -6.37 5.69 5.02
C LEU A 75 -6.86 6.66 3.95
N PRO A 76 -6.64 6.37 2.65
CA PRO A 76 -7.38 7.07 1.59
C PRO A 76 -8.89 6.85 1.77
N GLY A 77 -9.68 7.85 1.37
CA GLY A 77 -11.13 7.70 1.28
C GLY A 77 -11.54 6.75 0.16
N ASP A 78 -12.81 6.34 0.15
CA ASP A 78 -13.35 5.32 -0.77
C ASP A 78 -13.63 5.87 -2.20
N GLY A 79 -13.02 7.02 -2.56
CA GLY A 79 -13.19 7.68 -3.84
C GLY A 79 -12.38 7.03 -4.98
N PRO A 80 -12.64 7.43 -6.24
CA PRO A 80 -11.95 6.85 -7.39
C PRO A 80 -10.46 7.22 -7.42
N TRP A 81 -9.67 6.33 -8.03
CA TRP A 81 -8.27 6.58 -8.36
C TRP A 81 -8.14 7.10 -9.80
N ARG A 82 -7.47 8.23 -9.99
CA ARG A 82 -7.21 8.84 -11.29
C ARG A 82 -5.79 8.50 -11.77
N PRO A 83 -5.63 7.80 -12.90
CA PRO A 83 -4.32 7.51 -13.46
C PRO A 83 -3.52 8.78 -13.78
N VAL A 84 -2.20 8.70 -13.62
CA VAL A 84 -1.25 9.80 -13.87
C VAL A 84 -0.12 9.40 -14.82
N GLY A 85 0.30 8.13 -14.77
CA GLY A 85 1.38 7.63 -15.60
C GLY A 85 1.82 6.25 -15.14
N GLY A 86 3.02 5.83 -15.55
CA GLY A 86 3.61 4.58 -15.09
C GLY A 86 5.12 4.70 -14.88
N ILE A 87 5.62 3.98 -13.88
CA ILE A 87 7.05 3.89 -13.55
C ILE A 87 7.63 2.69 -14.32
N PRO A 88 8.60 2.88 -15.22
CA PRO A 88 9.29 1.77 -15.86
C PRO A 88 9.87 0.80 -14.83
N ALA A 89 9.76 -0.51 -15.07
CA ALA A 89 10.30 -1.52 -14.16
C ALA A 89 11.81 -1.33 -13.91
N SER A 90 12.57 -0.98 -14.96
CA SER A 90 14.00 -0.66 -14.88
C SER A 90 14.34 0.48 -13.91
N ASP A 91 13.41 1.42 -13.71
CA ASP A 91 13.62 2.53 -12.78
C ASP A 91 13.52 2.06 -11.34
N VAL A 92 12.75 1.00 -11.05
CA VAL A 92 12.64 0.41 -9.70
C VAL A 92 14.01 -0.09 -9.25
N ASP A 93 14.64 -0.96 -10.04
CA ASP A 93 15.94 -1.55 -9.69
C ASP A 93 17.03 -0.47 -9.60
N ALA A 94 17.04 0.45 -10.56
CA ALA A 94 18.00 1.54 -10.57
C ALA A 94 17.84 2.47 -9.36
N VAL A 95 16.61 2.71 -8.88
CA VAL A 95 16.32 3.48 -7.67
C VAL A 95 16.74 2.71 -6.44
N VAL A 96 16.37 1.43 -6.33
CA VAL A 96 16.70 0.58 -5.18
C VAL A 96 18.22 0.49 -4.99
N ALA A 97 18.96 0.27 -6.08
CA ALA A 97 20.43 0.15 -6.05
C ALA A 97 21.16 1.40 -5.53
N ARG A 98 20.55 2.59 -5.67
CA ARG A 98 21.15 3.88 -5.27
C ARG A 98 20.51 4.50 -4.01
N THR A 99 19.40 3.96 -3.52
CA THR A 99 18.67 4.55 -2.39
C THR A 99 19.25 4.06 -1.06
N GLY A 100 19.75 5.00 -0.27
CA GLY A 100 20.15 4.77 1.12
C GLY A 100 19.11 5.31 2.11
N PRO A 101 19.32 5.10 3.43
CA PRO A 101 18.38 5.56 4.45
C PRO A 101 18.07 7.07 4.41
N SER A 102 19.04 7.90 4.01
CA SER A 102 18.88 9.36 3.93
C SER A 102 18.20 9.85 2.65
N SER A 103 18.11 9.04 1.60
CA SER A 103 17.56 9.44 0.30
C SER A 103 16.15 8.90 0.02
N LEU A 104 15.49 8.34 1.04
CA LEU A 104 14.12 7.78 0.93
C LEU A 104 13.06 8.79 0.46
N ASP A 105 13.24 10.09 0.75
CA ASP A 105 12.32 11.15 0.33
C ASP A 105 12.71 11.82 -1.00
N GLU A 106 13.82 11.43 -1.61
CA GLU A 106 14.19 11.93 -2.93
C GLU A 106 13.20 11.46 -3.99
N THR A 107 13.02 12.28 -5.02
CA THR A 107 12.10 11.96 -6.12
C THR A 107 12.70 10.86 -6.98
N ALA A 108 12.05 9.72 -7.03
CA ALA A 108 12.48 8.58 -7.83
C ALA A 108 11.79 8.50 -9.19
N TRP A 109 10.58 9.04 -9.29
CA TRP A 109 9.86 9.20 -10.54
C TRP A 109 9.00 10.47 -10.49
N GLU A 110 8.85 11.14 -11.63
CA GLU A 110 7.97 12.30 -11.79
C GLU A 110 7.21 12.19 -13.12
N GLY A 111 5.90 12.43 -13.06
CA GLY A 111 5.03 12.38 -14.24
C GLY A 111 3.65 12.95 -13.92
N GLY A 112 3.01 13.61 -14.89
CA GLY A 112 1.68 14.20 -14.74
C GLY A 112 1.53 15.14 -13.52
N GLY A 113 2.59 15.87 -13.16
CA GLY A 113 2.62 16.78 -12.00
C GLY A 113 2.74 16.09 -10.63
N VAL A 114 2.97 14.78 -10.61
CA VAL A 114 3.13 13.96 -9.40
C VAL A 114 4.58 13.51 -9.26
N ARG A 115 5.09 13.59 -8.03
CA ARG A 115 6.38 13.02 -7.64
C ARG A 115 6.16 11.79 -6.78
N VAL A 116 6.81 10.70 -7.14
CA VAL A 116 6.86 9.47 -6.37
C VAL A 116 8.21 9.41 -5.66
N PRO A 117 8.24 9.44 -4.31
CA PRO A 117 9.48 9.33 -3.55
C PRO A 117 10.11 7.94 -3.62
N ALA A 118 11.43 7.85 -3.50
CA ALA A 118 12.22 6.62 -3.57
C ALA A 118 11.73 5.52 -2.61
N ARG A 119 11.30 5.88 -1.40
CA ARG A 119 10.68 4.95 -0.45
C ARG A 119 9.52 4.12 -1.01
N CYS A 120 8.76 4.65 -1.99
CA CYS A 120 7.67 3.90 -2.60
C CYS A 120 8.23 2.73 -3.41
N LEU A 121 9.29 2.97 -4.19
CA LEU A 121 9.92 1.96 -5.05
C LEU A 121 10.74 0.96 -4.23
N VAL A 122 11.38 1.41 -3.15
CA VAL A 122 12.03 0.51 -2.18
C VAL A 122 10.99 -0.42 -1.52
N ALA A 123 9.81 0.09 -1.18
CA ALA A 123 8.73 -0.74 -0.67
C ALA A 123 8.19 -1.72 -1.74
N VAL A 124 8.05 -1.29 -3.00
CA VAL A 124 7.69 -2.17 -4.12
C VAL A 124 8.67 -3.33 -4.27
N ALA A 125 9.97 -3.05 -4.26
CA ALA A 125 11.00 -4.08 -4.34
C ALA A 125 10.94 -5.07 -3.16
N GLY A 126 10.69 -4.58 -1.94
CA GLY A 126 10.49 -5.42 -0.76
C GLY A 126 9.28 -6.37 -0.85
N MET A 127 8.32 -6.09 -1.73
CA MET A 127 7.16 -6.97 -1.96
C MET A 127 7.45 -8.13 -2.93
N GLY A 128 8.60 -8.15 -3.60
CA GLY A 128 8.96 -9.17 -4.58
C GLY A 128 8.39 -8.91 -5.97
N TRP A 129 8.44 -7.65 -6.42
CA TRP A 129 8.09 -7.27 -7.79
C TRP A 129 8.96 -8.02 -8.83
N PRO A 130 8.41 -8.47 -9.97
CA PRO A 130 9.19 -9.17 -11.00
C PRO A 130 10.05 -8.23 -11.86
N GLU A 131 11.28 -8.66 -12.20
CA GLU A 131 12.25 -7.87 -12.98
C GLU A 131 11.75 -7.51 -14.41
N ASP A 132 10.99 -8.39 -15.07
CA ASP A 132 10.47 -8.20 -16.46
C ASP A 132 9.04 -7.63 -16.53
N ALA A 133 8.65 -6.88 -15.53
CA ALA A 133 7.27 -6.44 -15.41
C ALA A 133 6.95 -5.18 -16.26
N ALA A 134 5.67 -5.03 -16.60
CA ALA A 134 5.16 -3.84 -17.28
C ALA A 134 5.40 -2.57 -16.43
N PRO A 135 5.32 -1.36 -17.00
CA PRO A 135 5.38 -0.15 -16.19
C PRO A 135 4.33 -0.15 -15.07
N LEU A 136 4.76 0.17 -13.85
CA LEU A 136 3.93 0.25 -12.65
C LEU A 136 2.96 1.43 -12.75
N PRO A 137 1.64 1.21 -12.84
CA PRO A 137 0.68 2.31 -12.90
C PRO A 137 0.75 3.19 -11.65
N VAL A 138 0.67 4.50 -11.87
CA VAL A 138 0.60 5.53 -10.82
C VAL A 138 -0.74 6.23 -10.92
N ALA A 139 -1.44 6.34 -9.79
CA ALA A 139 -2.71 7.02 -9.68
C ALA A 139 -2.79 7.94 -8.45
N LEU A 140 -3.75 8.87 -8.46
CA LEU A 140 -4.08 9.73 -7.32
C LEU A 140 -5.49 9.46 -6.84
N SER A 141 -5.73 9.63 -5.53
CA SER A 141 -7.10 9.67 -5.02
C SER A 141 -7.87 10.86 -5.61
N GLY A 142 -9.20 10.80 -5.61
CA GLY A 142 -10.05 11.88 -6.14
C GLY A 142 -9.85 13.25 -5.47
N ASP A 143 -9.49 13.27 -4.18
CA ASP A 143 -9.09 14.48 -3.44
C ASP A 143 -7.62 14.85 -3.62
N GLU A 144 -6.88 14.07 -4.41
CA GLU A 144 -5.45 14.19 -4.64
C GLU A 144 -4.57 14.13 -3.38
N GLY A 145 -5.13 13.73 -2.23
CA GLY A 145 -4.41 13.60 -0.97
C GLY A 145 -3.48 12.38 -0.91
N TRP A 146 -3.66 11.42 -1.79
CA TRP A 146 -2.94 10.15 -1.81
C TRP A 146 -2.42 9.81 -3.19
N LEU A 147 -1.27 9.14 -3.24
CA LEU A 147 -0.75 8.48 -4.43
C LEU A 147 -0.84 6.96 -4.25
N ARG A 148 -1.06 6.25 -5.35
CA ARG A 148 -1.04 4.78 -5.45
C ARG A 148 -0.07 4.36 -6.54
N VAL A 149 0.74 3.35 -6.25
CA VAL A 149 1.58 2.63 -7.22
C VAL A 149 1.11 1.19 -7.24
N GLU A 150 0.62 0.73 -8.39
CA GLU A 150 0.02 -0.58 -8.56
C GLU A 150 1.09 -1.62 -8.94
N VAL A 151 1.05 -2.79 -8.29
CA VAL A 151 2.03 -3.87 -8.37
C VAL A 151 1.27 -5.20 -8.50
N GLY A 152 0.74 -5.49 -9.68
CA GLY A 152 -0.19 -6.61 -9.86
C GLY A 152 -1.45 -6.42 -9.00
N ASP A 153 -1.80 -7.41 -8.19
CA ASP A 153 -3.00 -7.40 -7.33
C ASP A 153 -2.82 -6.61 -6.02
N VAL A 154 -1.62 -6.07 -5.77
CA VAL A 154 -1.33 -5.25 -4.60
C VAL A 154 -0.94 -3.84 -5.01
N SER A 155 -0.93 -2.92 -4.05
CA SER A 155 -0.51 -1.54 -4.32
C SER A 155 0.19 -0.93 -3.13
N ILE A 156 1.17 -0.07 -3.40
CA ILE A 156 1.71 0.86 -2.43
C ILE A 156 0.87 2.13 -2.46
N VAL A 157 0.52 2.64 -1.29
CA VAL A 157 -0.25 3.87 -1.13
C VAL A 157 0.47 4.79 -0.15
N ARG A 158 0.56 6.08 -0.48
CA ARG A 158 1.21 7.06 0.38
C ARG A 158 0.46 8.37 0.38
N ARG A 159 0.31 8.97 1.58
CA ARG A 159 -0.23 10.31 1.72
C ARG A 159 0.73 11.31 1.06
N ARG A 160 0.19 12.16 0.19
CA ARG A 160 0.95 13.24 -0.43
C ARG A 160 1.12 14.36 0.60
N ARG A 161 2.34 14.87 0.72
CA ARG A 161 2.59 16.11 1.45
C ARG A 161 2.38 17.25 0.45
N PRO A 162 1.39 18.13 0.63
CA PRO A 162 1.25 19.28 -0.23
C PRO A 162 2.52 20.13 -0.14
N ARG A 163 2.92 20.76 -1.25
CA ARG A 163 3.91 21.82 -1.18
C ARG A 163 3.31 22.92 -0.31
N LEU A 164 3.92 23.19 0.84
CA LEU A 164 3.71 24.48 1.49
C LEU A 164 4.19 25.53 0.49
N ALA A 165 3.24 26.26 -0.10
CA ALA A 165 3.58 27.49 -0.79
C ALA A 165 4.13 28.43 0.27
N VAL A 166 5.44 28.62 0.31
CA VAL A 166 6.02 29.74 1.03
C VAL A 166 5.56 30.97 0.25
N LEU A 167 4.59 31.71 0.80
CA LEU A 167 4.25 33.03 0.29
C LEU A 167 5.49 33.91 0.54
N VAL A 168 6.18 34.26 -0.54
CA VAL A 168 7.27 35.24 -0.57
C VAL A 168 6.67 36.62 -0.84
#